data_AF-A0A7V5FEJ7-F1
#
_entry.id   AF-A0A7V5FEJ7-F1
#
_cell.length_a   1.000
_cell.length_b   1.000
_cell.length_c   1.000
_cell.angle_alpha   90.00
_cell.angle_beta   90.00
_cell.angle_gamma   90.00
#
_symmetry.space_group_name_H-M   'P 1'
#
loop_
_entity.id
_entity.type
_entity.pdbx_description
1 polymer ?
#
loop_
_entity_poly.entity_id
_entity_poly.type
_entity_poly.pdbx_seq_one_letter_code
_entity_poly.pdbx_strand_id
1 'polypeptide(L)'
;MSGRSYMRIPREEIPWFPTIDPDLCLNDGICVDFCSNGVFAVDDIQTKVVNPYNCVVGCSACANECPAGAITFPDTRELVEKLRELRAKYAPQKSETSVSS
;
A
#
# COMPACT_ATOMS: atom_id res chain seq x y z
N MET A 1 15.73 1.07 -8.77
CA MET A 1 14.75 1.13 -7.67
C MET A 1 14.20 -0.28 -7.48
N SER A 2 14.88 -1.12 -6.69
CA SER A 2 14.51 -2.53 -6.56
C SER A 2 13.17 -2.64 -5.85
N GLY A 3 12.17 -3.08 -6.61
CA GLY A 3 10.79 -3.26 -6.19
C GLY A 3 10.69 -4.09 -4.92
N ARG A 4 10.03 -3.53 -3.92
CA ARG A 4 9.63 -4.30 -2.74
C ARG A 4 8.60 -5.31 -3.23
N SER A 5 8.81 -6.60 -2.98
CA SER A 5 7.79 -7.62 -3.24
C SER A 5 7.08 -7.98 -1.94
N TYR A 6 5.76 -8.12 -1.96
CA TYR A 6 4.99 -8.68 -0.86
C TYR A 6 4.72 -10.15 -1.15
N MET A 7 5.33 -11.07 -0.39
CA MET A 7 5.15 -12.52 -0.62
C MET A 7 5.41 -12.95 -2.09
N ARG A 8 6.50 -12.46 -2.71
CA ARG A 8 6.87 -12.66 -4.14
C ARG A 8 5.95 -11.99 -5.16
N ILE A 9 4.95 -11.26 -4.72
CA ILE A 9 4.07 -10.47 -5.58
C ILE A 9 4.67 -9.06 -5.72
N PRO A 10 4.82 -8.51 -6.95
CA PRO A 10 5.22 -7.12 -7.14
C PRO A 10 4.27 -6.18 -6.42
N ARG A 11 4.80 -5.23 -5.65
CA ARG A 11 3.99 -4.38 -4.77
C ARG A 11 3.01 -3.50 -5.55
N GLU A 12 3.38 -3.12 -6.76
CA GLU A 12 2.61 -2.31 -7.70
C GLU A 12 1.32 -3.02 -8.17
N GLU A 13 1.26 -4.35 -8.09
CA GLU A 13 0.06 -5.12 -8.43
C GLU A 13 -0.95 -5.21 -7.27
N ILE A 14 -0.57 -4.80 -6.06
CA ILE A 14 -1.44 -4.83 -4.88
C ILE A 14 -2.03 -3.42 -4.69
N PRO A 15 -3.32 -3.21 -4.98
CA PRO A 15 -3.96 -1.89 -4.89
C PRO A 15 -4.33 -1.59 -3.43
N TRP A 16 -3.32 -1.45 -2.58
CA TRP A 16 -3.48 -1.02 -1.19
C TRP A 16 -2.62 0.20 -0.92
N PHE A 17 -3.20 1.37 -0.79
CA PHE A 17 -2.51 2.61 -0.46
C PHE A 17 -3.54 3.64 0.02
N PRO A 18 -3.14 4.65 0.81
CA PRO A 18 -4.05 5.68 1.27
C PRO A 18 -4.41 6.64 0.12
N THR A 19 -5.60 7.23 0.23
CA THR A 19 -6.04 8.41 -0.53
C THR A 19 -6.36 9.52 0.46
N ILE A 20 -5.99 10.76 0.12
CA ILE A 20 -6.32 11.95 0.92
C ILE A 20 -7.45 12.71 0.23
N ASP A 21 -8.51 13.02 0.98
CA ASP A 21 -9.54 13.96 0.59
C ASP A 21 -9.03 15.40 0.86
N PRO A 22 -8.80 16.21 -0.19
CA PRO A 22 -8.27 17.57 -0.04
C PRO A 22 -9.26 18.53 0.63
N ASP A 23 -10.57 18.26 0.57
CA ASP A 23 -11.59 19.12 1.16
C ASP A 23 -11.67 18.96 2.69
N LEU A 24 -11.23 17.80 3.20
CA LEU A 24 -11.18 17.50 4.63
C LEU A 24 -9.78 17.70 5.23
N CYS A 25 -8.72 17.63 4.42
CA CYS A 25 -7.35 17.67 4.92
C CYS A 25 -7.02 19.05 5.53
N LEU A 26 -6.62 19.06 6.81
CA LEU A 26 -6.24 20.27 7.53
C LEU A 26 -4.77 20.68 7.32
N ASN A 27 -4.03 19.93 6.50
CA ASN A 27 -2.59 20.09 6.29
C ASN A 27 -1.77 20.04 7.60
N ASP A 28 -2.18 19.22 8.57
CA ASP A 28 -1.56 19.14 9.90
C ASP A 28 -0.26 18.30 9.97
N GLY A 29 0.00 17.47 8.95
CA GLY A 29 1.22 16.65 8.88
C GLY A 29 1.24 15.41 9.79
N ILE A 30 0.20 15.12 10.57
CA ILE A 30 0.18 13.98 11.53
C ILE A 30 0.44 12.65 10.81
N CYS A 31 -0.11 12.48 9.61
CA CYS A 31 0.11 11.26 8.82
C CYS A 31 1.57 11.09 8.36
N VAL A 32 2.31 12.18 8.17
CA VAL A 32 3.74 12.17 7.83
C VAL A 32 4.55 11.74 9.05
N ASP A 33 4.27 12.32 10.22
CA ASP A 33 4.94 12.00 11.48
C ASP A 33 4.67 10.56 11.94
N PHE A 34 3.44 10.09 11.76
CA PHE A 34 3.04 8.73 12.12
C PHE A 34 3.64 7.68 11.17
N CYS A 35 3.67 7.93 9.86
CA CYS A 35 4.06 6.94 8.86
C CYS A 35 5.54 7.02 8.47
N SER A 36 6.38 6.29 9.19
CA SER A 36 7.84 6.19 8.92
C SER A 36 8.22 5.54 7.58
N ASN A 37 7.26 5.06 6.79
CA ASN A 37 7.50 4.45 5.48
C ASN A 37 7.65 5.50 4.34
N GLY A 38 7.53 6.80 4.66
CA GLY A 38 7.65 7.87 3.68
C GLY A 38 6.54 7.83 2.62
N VAL A 39 5.34 7.39 3.00
CA VAL A 39 4.17 7.34 2.11
C VAL A 39 3.66 8.74 1.80
N PHE A 40 3.72 9.62 2.79
CA PHE A 40 3.21 10.99 2.74
C PHE A 40 4.34 12.01 2.70
N ALA A 41 4.04 13.19 2.18
CA ALA A 41 4.82 14.41 2.33
C ALA A 41 3.87 15.58 2.58
N VAL A 42 4.34 16.54 3.37
CA VAL A 42 3.62 17.79 3.67
C VAL A 42 4.47 18.96 3.22
N ASP A 43 3.82 19.95 2.60
CA ASP A 43 4.39 21.26 2.28
C ASP A 43 3.46 22.37 2.79
N ASP A 44 3.85 23.64 2.60
CA ASP A 44 3.08 24.81 3.06
C ASP A 44 1.66 24.89 2.45
N ILE A 45 1.39 24.15 1.37
CA ILE A 45 0.15 24.21 0.60
C ILE A 45 -0.75 23.03 0.96
N GLN A 46 -0.22 21.81 1.00
CA GLN A 46 -1.02 20.60 1.20
C GLN A 46 -0.20 19.37 1.59
N THR A 47 -0.91 18.38 2.14
CA THR A 47 -0.37 17.05 2.42
C THR A 47 -0.74 16.10 1.28
N LYS A 48 0.23 15.32 0.79
CA LYS A 48 0.06 14.43 -0.38
C LYS A 48 0.62 13.03 -0.12
N VAL A 49 0.08 12.07 -0.85
CA VAL A 49 0.64 10.72 -0.97
C VAL A 49 1.73 10.74 -2.05
N VAL A 50 3.00 10.58 -1.67
CA VAL A 50 4.15 10.65 -2.59
C VAL A 50 4.73 9.28 -2.93
N ASN A 51 4.61 8.30 -2.04
CA ASN A 51 5.07 6.93 -2.29
C ASN A 51 3.97 5.92 -1.89
N PRO A 52 2.89 5.81 -2.67
CA PRO A 52 1.73 4.98 -2.32
C PRO A 52 2.12 3.51 -2.05
N TYR A 53 3.03 2.97 -2.86
CA TYR A 53 3.48 1.59 -2.76
C TYR A 53 4.45 1.31 -1.60
N ASN A 54 4.93 2.33 -0.89
CA ASN A 54 5.63 2.12 0.39
C ASN A 54 4.66 1.77 1.53
N CYS A 55 3.35 1.96 1.34
CA CYS A 55 2.36 1.59 2.34
C CYS A 55 2.39 0.08 2.58
N VAL A 56 2.36 -0.32 3.86
CA VAL A 56 2.30 -1.74 4.26
C VAL A 56 0.95 -2.30 3.86
N VAL A 57 0.95 -3.42 3.13
CA VAL A 57 -0.28 -4.08 2.67
C VAL A 57 -1.18 -4.45 3.86
N GLY A 58 -2.40 -3.93 3.87
CA GLY A 58 -3.40 -4.12 4.93
C GLY A 58 -3.28 -3.17 6.12
N CYS A 59 -2.26 -2.29 6.19
CA CYS A 59 -2.18 -1.27 7.22
C CYS A 59 -3.10 -0.09 6.88
N SER A 60 -3.90 0.36 7.84
CA SER A 60 -4.78 1.54 7.73
C SER A 60 -4.69 2.48 8.95
N ALA A 61 -3.70 2.29 9.83
CA ALA A 61 -3.65 2.98 11.12
C ALA A 61 -3.60 4.51 11.00
N CYS A 62 -2.93 5.06 9.98
CA CYS A 62 -2.88 6.50 9.77
C CYS A 62 -4.25 7.14 9.49
N ALA A 63 -5.24 6.37 9.02
CA ALA A 63 -6.60 6.87 8.87
C ALA A 63 -7.28 7.14 10.22
N ASN A 64 -6.98 6.34 11.24
CA ASN A 64 -7.51 6.54 12.60
C ASN A 64 -6.80 7.70 13.32
N GLU A 65 -5.53 7.96 12.99
CA GLU A 65 -4.76 9.06 13.57
C GLU A 65 -5.12 10.42 12.96
N CYS A 66 -5.73 10.44 11.77
CA CYS A 66 -6.13 11.68 11.11
C CYS A 66 -7.36 12.28 11.81
N PRO A 67 -7.23 13.42 12.53
CA PRO A 67 -8.35 13.99 13.28
C PRO A 67 -9.47 14.51 12.36
N ALA A 68 -9.12 14.84 11.12
CA ALA A 68 -10.07 15.32 10.12
C ALA A 68 -10.82 14.20 9.38
N GLY A 69 -10.39 12.94 9.56
CA GLY A 69 -10.96 11.82 8.80
C GLY A 69 -10.69 11.88 7.29
N ALA A 70 -9.65 12.61 6.86
CA ALA A 70 -9.36 12.86 5.46
C ALA A 70 -8.70 11.68 4.71
N ILE A 71 -8.28 10.63 5.42
CA ILE A 71 -7.54 9.51 4.83
C ILE A 71 -8.45 8.30 4.68
N THR A 72 -8.51 7.76 3.46
CA THR A 72 -9.30 6.56 3.12
C THR A 72 -8.41 5.49 2.50
N PHE A 73 -8.90 4.24 2.53
CA PHE A 73 -8.23 3.07 1.94
C PHE A 73 -9.23 2.28 1.08
N PRO A 74 -8.73 1.46 0.14
CA PRO A 74 -9.52 0.48 -0.58
C PRO A 74 -10.25 -0.49 0.36
N ASP A 75 -11.32 -1.12 -0.13
CA ASP A 75 -12.06 -2.08 0.68
C ASP A 75 -11.21 -3.32 1.01
N THR A 76 -11.32 -3.79 2.25
CA THR A 76 -10.52 -4.92 2.73
C THR A 76 -10.92 -6.25 2.09
N ARG A 77 -12.19 -6.42 1.69
CA ARG A 77 -12.65 -7.62 0.98
C ARG A 77 -12.08 -7.65 -0.42
N GLU A 78 -12.12 -6.51 -1.12
CA GLU A 78 -11.49 -6.36 -2.45
C GLU A 78 -9.99 -6.65 -2.39
N LEU A 79 -9.28 -6.17 -1.35
CA LEU A 79 -7.88 -6.52 -1.13
C LEU A 79 -7.68 -8.04 -1.00
N VAL A 80 -8.51 -8.71 -0.19
CA VAL A 80 -8.39 -10.16 0.04
C VAL A 80 -8.62 -10.95 -1.24
N GLU A 81 -9.65 -10.59 -2.01
CA GLU A 81 -9.93 -11.20 -3.31
C GLU A 81 -8.75 -11.00 -4.26
N LYS A 82 -8.22 -9.78 -4.33
CA LYS A 82 -7.08 -9.48 -5.20
C LYS A 82 -5.83 -10.27 -4.82
N LEU A 83 -5.54 -10.39 -3.53
CA LEU A 83 -4.41 -11.18 -3.05
C LEU A 83 -4.55 -12.67 -3.35
N ARG A 84 -5.78 -13.22 -3.39
CA ARG A 84 -6.00 -14.62 -3.80
C ARG A 84 -5.64 -14.82 -5.27
N GLU A 85 -6.09 -13.93 -6.15
CA GLU A 85 -5.73 -13.95 -7.58
C GLU A 85 -4.22 -13.86 -7.79
N LEU A 86 -3.58 -12.88 -7.14
CA LEU A 86 -2.15 -12.64 -7.28
C LEU A 86 -1.33 -13.81 -6.74
N ARG A 87 -1.74 -14.43 -5.64
CA ARG A 87 -1.08 -15.65 -5.13
C ARG A 87 -1.17 -16.81 -6.11
N ALA A 88 -2.29 -16.97 -6.82
CA ALA A 88 -2.41 -17.98 -7.87
C ALA A 88 -1.50 -17.65 -9.07
N LYS A 89 -1.45 -16.38 -9.49
CA LYS A 89 -0.59 -15.89 -10.59
C LYS A 89 0.90 -16.08 -10.29
N TYR A 90 1.34 -15.77 -9.06
CA TYR A 90 2.74 -15.82 -8.64
C TYR A 90 3.12 -17.10 -7.87
N ALA A 91 2.26 -18.12 -7.88
CA ALA A 91 2.57 -19.41 -7.28
C ALA A 91 3.85 -19.99 -7.91
N PRO A 92 4.73 -20.65 -7.13
CA PRO A 92 5.91 -21.27 -7.67
C PRO A 92 5.48 -22.29 -8.74
N GLN A 93 5.86 -22.01 -9.99
CA GLN A 93 5.71 -22.96 -11.08
C GLN A 93 6.61 -24.15 -10.74
N LYS A 94 6.04 -25.37 -10.67
CA LYS A 94 6.85 -26.58 -10.56
C LYS A 94 7.76 -26.62 -11.78
N SER A 95 9.07 -26.49 -11.59
CA SER A 95 10.05 -26.86 -12.59
C SER A 95 9.94 -28.37 -12.80
N GLU A 96 9.28 -28.78 -13.88
CA GLU A 96 9.57 -30.07 -14.51
C GLU A 96 11.01 -30.04 -15.06
N THR A 97 11.59 -31.23 -15.18
CA THR A 97 12.93 -31.59 -15.73
C THR A 97 14.04 -31.59 -14.68
N SER A 98 14.68 -32.70 -14.31
CA SER A 98 14.82 -34.00 -14.97
C SER A 98 15.35 -35.06 -14.00
N VAL A 99 14.69 -36.22 -13.96
CA VAL A 99 15.38 -37.49 -13.76
C VAL A 99 16.42 -37.59 -14.86
N SER A 100 17.70 -37.66 -14.49
CA SER A 100 18.77 -38.05 -15.40
C SER A 100 19.74 -38.90 -14.60
N SER A 101 19.54 -40.21 -14.79
CA SER A 101 20.48 -41.32 -14.71
C SER A 101 21.27 -41.53 -13.42
#